data_AF-A0A9E5Z581-F1
#
_entry.id   AF-A0A9E5Z581-F1
#
_cell.length_a   1.000
_cell.length_b   1.000
_cell.length_c   1.000
_cell.angle_alpha   90.00
_cell.angle_beta   90.00
_cell.angle_gamma   90.00
#
_symmetry.space_group_name_H-M   'P 1'
#
loop_
_entity.id
_entity.type
_entity.pdbx_description
1 polymer ?
#
loop_
_entity_poly.entity_id
_entity_poly.type
_entity_poly.pdbx_seq_one_letter_code
_entity_poly.pdbx_strand_id
1 'polypeptide(L)'
;MPDTIPIQYPAPQADICCFPQAYSADESAEIFERLKTDLDWQQAHITLYGRTVPIPRLQQWYGNSAYTYSRLHMPARPMTPLLSRLKDRAEQLTGFTYNSALCNLYRHERDSVA
;
A
#
# COMPACT_ATOMS: atom_id res chain seq x y z
N MET A 1 -8.64 -0.24 -24.44
CA MET A 1 -8.68 -0.39 -22.97
C MET A 1 -9.81 0.49 -22.49
N PRO A 2 -10.74 0.05 -21.62
CA PRO A 2 -11.83 0.92 -21.20
C PRO A 2 -11.22 2.12 -20.47
N ASP A 3 -11.51 3.31 -20.99
CA ASP A 3 -11.14 4.57 -20.38
C ASP A 3 -11.67 4.58 -18.94
N THR A 4 -10.78 4.50 -17.96
CA THR A 4 -11.18 4.48 -16.55
C THR A 4 -11.55 5.92 -16.19
N ILE A 5 -12.82 6.28 -16.32
CA ILE A 5 -13.28 7.62 -15.95
C ILE A 5 -13.14 7.76 -14.42
N PRO A 6 -12.28 8.66 -13.94
CA PRO A 6 -12.14 8.86 -12.50
C PRO A 6 -13.39 9.52 -11.90
N ILE A 7 -13.71 9.13 -10.68
CA ILE A 7 -14.69 9.82 -9.83
C ILE A 7 -13.92 10.88 -9.02
N GLN A 8 -14.30 12.14 -9.18
CA GLN A 8 -13.82 13.24 -8.34
C GLN A 8 -14.75 13.41 -7.14
N TYR A 9 -14.19 13.44 -5.93
CA TYR A 9 -14.94 13.68 -4.71
C TYR A 9 -14.76 15.13 -4.24
N PRO A 10 -15.85 15.82 -3.85
CA PRO A 10 -15.74 17.17 -3.32
C PRO A 10 -15.08 17.15 -1.95
N ALA A 11 -13.98 17.89 -1.81
CA ALA A 11 -13.32 18.12 -0.54
C ALA A 11 -12.80 19.57 -0.49
N PRO A 12 -13.10 20.35 0.56
CA PRO A 12 -12.51 21.67 0.73
C PRO A 12 -10.99 21.55 0.79
N GLN A 13 -10.28 22.27 -0.07
CA GLN A 13 -8.81 22.35 -0.08
C GLN A 13 -8.08 21.03 -0.33
N ALA A 14 -8.73 20.02 -0.92
CA ALA A 14 -8.10 18.76 -1.28
C ALA A 14 -8.65 18.23 -2.61
N ASP A 15 -7.76 17.59 -3.37
CA ASP A 15 -8.12 16.86 -4.58
C ASP A 15 -8.23 15.38 -4.26
N ILE A 16 -9.44 14.83 -4.37
CA ILE A 16 -9.70 13.40 -4.12
C ILE A 16 -10.25 12.77 -5.39
N CYS A 17 -9.46 11.88 -5.97
CA CYS A 17 -9.77 11.18 -7.22
C CYS A 17 -9.77 9.66 -6.99
N CYS A 18 -10.79 8.97 -7.51
CA CYS A 18 -10.93 7.51 -7.41
C CYS A 18 -11.09 6.87 -8.79
N PHE A 19 -10.37 5.77 -9.00
CA PHE A 19 -10.44 4.95 -10.21
C PHE A 19 -11.07 3.59 -9.84
N PRO A 20 -12.42 3.48 -9.79
CA PRO A 20 -13.09 2.29 -9.28
C PRO A 20 -12.90 1.05 -10.14
N GLN A 21 -12.53 1.23 -11.40
CA GLN A 21 -12.27 0.17 -12.38
C GLN A 21 -10.78 0.14 -12.78
N ALA A 22 -9.89 0.48 -11.84
CA ALA A 22 -8.45 0.38 -12.05
C ALA A 22 -8.03 -1.05 -12.44
N TYR A 23 -8.74 -2.04 -11.87
CA TYR A 23 -8.66 -3.47 -12.14
C TYR A 23 -10.07 -4.07 -12.18
N SER A 24 -10.24 -5.15 -12.94
CA SER A 24 -11.43 -5.99 -12.86
C SER A 24 -11.48 -6.77 -11.53
N ALA A 25 -12.63 -7.38 -11.24
CA ALA A 25 -12.80 -8.21 -10.04
C ALA A 25 -11.84 -9.42 -10.04
N ASP A 26 -11.69 -10.08 -11.19
CA ASP A 26 -10.82 -11.25 -11.33
C ASP A 26 -9.34 -10.88 -11.19
N GLU A 27 -8.90 -9.79 -11.83
CA GLU A 27 -7.54 -9.26 -11.65
C GLU A 27 -7.28 -8.88 -10.19
N SER A 28 -8.24 -8.23 -9.54
CA SER A 28 -8.11 -7.82 -8.14
C SER A 28 -7.95 -9.03 -7.21
N ALA A 29 -8.72 -10.10 -7.44
CA ALA A 29 -8.63 -11.33 -6.67
C ALA A 29 -7.27 -12.04 -6.87
N GLU A 30 -6.79 -12.13 -8.11
CA GLU A 30 -5.47 -12.72 -8.41
C GLU A 30 -4.34 -11.88 -7.79
N ILE A 31 -4.37 -10.56 -7.97
CA ILE A 31 -3.38 -9.64 -7.40
C ILE A 31 -3.33 -9.80 -5.89
N PHE A 32 -4.50 -9.84 -5.23
CA PHE A 32 -4.57 -9.97 -3.78
C PHE A 32 -3.93 -11.28 -3.28
N GLU A 33 -4.30 -12.43 -3.84
CA GLU A 33 -3.76 -13.73 -3.39
C GLU A 33 -2.26 -13.82 -3.62
N ARG A 34 -1.76 -13.24 -4.73
CA ARG A 34 -0.32 -13.17 -4.99
C ARG A 34 0.41 -12.25 -4.02
N LEU A 35 -0.09 -11.04 -3.75
CA LEU A 35 0.53 -10.15 -2.76
C LEU A 35 0.53 -10.78 -1.36
N LYS A 36 -0.56 -11.44 -1.00
CA LYS A 36 -0.70 -12.11 0.30
C LYS A 36 0.31 -13.24 0.47
N THR A 37 0.59 -13.99 -0.59
CA THR A 37 1.50 -15.15 -0.56
C THR A 37 2.97 -14.75 -0.77
N ASP A 38 3.25 -13.85 -1.72
CA ASP A 38 4.60 -13.60 -2.22
C ASP A 38 5.36 -12.55 -1.40
N LEU A 39 4.66 -11.65 -0.70
CA LEU A 39 5.32 -10.61 0.09
C LEU A 39 5.77 -11.14 1.45
N ASP A 40 6.97 -10.73 1.86
CA ASP A 40 7.53 -11.06 3.18
C ASP A 40 6.89 -10.20 4.27
N TRP A 41 5.68 -10.55 4.67
CA TRP A 41 4.87 -9.85 5.66
C TRP A 41 5.46 -9.93 7.07
N GLN A 42 5.59 -8.78 7.73
CA GLN A 42 6.17 -8.70 9.07
C GLN A 42 5.24 -7.97 10.04
N GLN A 43 5.16 -8.45 11.30
CA GLN A 43 4.48 -7.73 12.38
C GLN A 43 5.50 -6.99 13.24
N ALA A 44 5.73 -5.72 12.91
CA ALA A 44 6.63 -4.87 13.69
C ALA A 44 5.99 -4.44 15.02
N HIS A 45 6.83 -3.89 15.91
CA HIS A 45 6.40 -3.30 17.17
C HIS A 45 6.63 -1.78 17.15
N ILE A 46 5.78 -1.04 17.85
CA ILE A 46 5.89 0.41 18.01
C ILE A 46 5.81 0.77 19.49
N THR A 47 6.55 1.80 19.90
CA THR A 47 6.46 2.34 21.26
C THR A 47 5.52 3.54 21.28
N LEU A 48 4.39 3.41 21.96
CA LEU A 48 3.40 4.47 22.18
C LEU A 48 3.29 4.73 23.69
N TYR A 49 3.46 5.98 24.11
CA TYR A 49 3.37 6.39 25.52
C TYR A 49 4.21 5.52 26.48
N GLY A 50 5.43 5.15 26.07
CA GLY A 50 6.34 4.32 26.86
C GLY A 50 6.05 2.82 26.85
N ARG A 51 5.00 2.36 26.15
CA ARG A 51 4.66 0.93 26.01
C ARG A 51 4.98 0.46 24.60
N THR A 52 5.69 -0.66 24.48
CA THR A 52 5.94 -1.32 23.19
C THR A 52 4.84 -2.33 22.93
N VAL A 53 4.11 -2.14 21.84
CA VAL A 53 2.99 -2.99 21.43
C VAL A 53 3.19 -3.46 19.99
N PRO A 54 2.70 -4.67 19.63
CA PRO A 54 2.68 -5.10 18.24
C PRO A 54 1.76 -4.17 17.45
N ILE A 55 2.18 -3.80 16.24
CA ILE A 55 1.32 -3.07 15.33
C ILE A 55 0.18 -4.02 14.91
N PRO A 56 -1.09 -3.58 14.95
CA PRO A 56 -2.24 -4.43 14.63
C PRO A 56 -2.43 -4.54 13.11
N ARG A 57 -1.38 -4.94 12.38
CA ARG A 57 -1.40 -5.32 10.96
C ARG A 57 -0.06 -5.96 10.61
N LEU A 58 -0.01 -6.67 9.49
CA LEU A 58 1.26 -7.00 8.86
C LEU A 58 1.64 -5.89 7.89
N GLN A 59 2.92 -5.57 7.80
CA GLN A 59 3.39 -4.54 6.87
C GLN A 59 4.77 -4.87 6.30
N GLN A 60 5.07 -4.28 5.14
CA GLN A 60 6.39 -4.35 4.52
C GLN A 60 6.66 -3.12 3.65
N TRP A 61 7.91 -2.67 3.63
CA TRP A 61 8.34 -1.49 2.90
C TRP A 61 9.16 -1.86 1.66
N TYR A 62 8.74 -1.37 0.49
CA TYR A 62 9.41 -1.56 -0.78
C TYR A 62 9.73 -0.21 -1.42
N GLY A 63 10.90 -0.07 -2.03
CA GLY A 63 11.28 1.16 -2.71
C GLY A 63 12.78 1.38 -2.80
N ASN A 64 13.17 2.61 -3.14
CA ASN A 64 14.56 2.94 -3.40
C ASN A 64 15.34 3.38 -2.16
N SER A 65 14.63 3.81 -1.11
CA SER A 65 15.22 4.39 0.10
C SER A 65 14.53 3.86 1.35
N ALA A 66 15.30 3.69 2.43
CA ALA A 66 14.75 3.25 3.70
C ALA A 66 13.80 4.30 4.27
N TYR A 67 12.82 3.87 5.05
CA TYR A 67 11.85 4.74 5.69
C TYR A 67 11.88 4.55 7.20
N THR A 68 11.78 5.64 7.95
CA THR A 68 11.77 5.60 9.40
C THR A 68 10.63 6.45 9.92
N TYR A 69 9.81 5.88 10.79
CA TYR A 69 8.71 6.60 11.45
C TYR A 69 8.58 6.10 12.88
N SER A 70 8.30 6.98 13.83
CA SER A 70 8.11 6.60 15.25
C SER A 70 9.22 5.68 15.80
N ARG A 71 10.48 5.93 15.40
CA ARG A 71 11.68 5.11 15.70
C ARG A 71 11.68 3.69 15.12
N LEU A 72 10.64 3.29 14.39
CA LEU A 72 10.63 2.08 13.60
C LEU A 72 11.35 2.33 12.29
N HIS A 73 12.50 1.68 12.12
CA HIS A 73 13.26 1.68 10.87
C HIS A 73 12.78 0.54 9.97
N MET A 74 12.45 0.87 8.72
CA MET A 74 12.07 -0.09 7.68
C MET A 74 13.08 -0.02 6.54
N PRO A 75 13.96 -1.03 6.39
CA PRO A 75 14.92 -1.05 5.28
C PRO A 75 14.18 -1.16 3.94
N ALA A 76 14.72 -0.49 2.94
CA ALA A 76 14.19 -0.55 1.58
C ALA A 76 14.35 -1.96 1.00
N ARG A 77 13.22 -2.63 0.71
CA ARG A 77 13.24 -3.84 -0.11
C ARG A 77 13.07 -3.50 -1.58
N PRO A 78 13.74 -4.22 -2.50
CA PRO A 78 13.51 -4.04 -3.93
C PRO A 78 12.06 -4.30 -4.31
N MET A 79 11.48 -3.45 -5.16
CA MET A 79 10.12 -3.67 -5.70
C MET A 79 10.03 -5.05 -6.37
N THR A 80 9.02 -5.83 -5.98
CA THR A 80 8.76 -7.11 -6.65
C THR A 80 8.21 -6.84 -8.07
N PRO A 81 8.28 -7.84 -8.98
CA PRO A 81 7.67 -7.68 -10.31
C PRO A 81 6.18 -7.33 -10.24
N LEU A 82 5.44 -7.90 -9.29
CA LEU A 82 4.03 -7.58 -9.10
C LEU A 82 3.84 -6.13 -8.64
N LEU A 83 4.56 -5.69 -7.61
CA LEU A 83 4.48 -4.30 -7.12
C LEU A 83 4.89 -3.28 -8.18
N SER A 84 5.90 -3.60 -9.01
CA SER A 84 6.32 -2.74 -10.12
C SER A 84 5.18 -2.55 -11.14
N ARG A 85 4.46 -3.62 -11.50
CA ARG A 85 3.30 -3.51 -12.40
C ARG A 85 2.16 -2.70 -11.79
N LEU A 86 1.90 -2.84 -10.48
CA LEU A 86 0.88 -2.05 -9.79
C LEU A 86 1.26 -0.57 -9.74
N LYS A 87 2.54 -0.27 -9.45
CA LYS A 87 3.10 1.08 -9.51
C LYS A 87 2.90 1.67 -10.90
N ASP A 88 3.35 0.99 -11.96
CA ASP A 88 3.26 1.52 -13.32
C ASP A 88 1.80 1.78 -13.74
N ARG A 89 0.86 0.92 -13.33
CA ARG A 89 -0.57 1.15 -13.54
C ARG A 89 -1.08 2.39 -12.80
N ALA A 90 -0.67 2.58 -11.55
CA ALA A 90 -1.03 3.78 -10.78
C ALA A 90 -0.44 5.06 -11.41
N GLU A 91 0.80 5.01 -11.90
CA GLU A 91 1.43 6.14 -12.60
C GLU A 91 0.71 6.48 -13.90
N GLN A 92 0.30 5.47 -14.68
CA GLN A 92 -0.50 5.67 -15.90
C GLN A 92 -1.87 6.30 -15.62
N LEU A 93 -2.55 5.88 -14.55
CA LEU A 93 -3.87 6.39 -14.20
C LEU A 93 -3.81 7.83 -13.65
N THR A 94 -2.79 8.13 -12.87
CA THR A 94 -2.71 9.39 -12.11
C THR A 94 -1.85 10.46 -12.78
N GLY A 95 -0.94 10.07 -13.68
CA GLY A 95 0.04 10.97 -14.29
C GLY A 95 1.21 11.36 -13.36
N PHE A 96 1.29 10.79 -12.17
CA PHE A 96 2.38 11.01 -11.21
C PHE A 96 3.36 9.84 -11.20
N THR A 97 4.53 10.05 -10.58
CA THR A 97 5.51 8.99 -10.34
C THR A 97 5.62 8.65 -8.86
N TYR A 98 5.89 7.39 -8.53
CA TYR A 98 6.07 6.90 -7.17
C TYR A 98 7.42 6.19 -7.02
N ASN A 99 8.04 6.29 -5.84
CA ASN A 99 9.38 5.70 -5.57
C ASN A 99 9.37 4.58 -4.52
N SER A 100 8.21 4.32 -3.91
CA SER A 100 8.07 3.42 -2.78
C SER A 100 6.61 2.99 -2.58
N ALA A 101 6.43 1.89 -1.86
CA ALA A 101 5.15 1.38 -1.42
C ALA A 101 5.28 0.80 0.00
N LEU A 102 4.40 1.25 0.89
CA LEU A 102 4.14 0.60 2.16
C LEU A 102 2.95 -0.34 1.97
N CYS A 103 3.21 -1.64 1.97
CA CYS A 103 2.17 -2.64 1.91
C CYS A 103 1.63 -2.89 3.32
N ASN A 104 0.30 -2.91 3.50
CA ASN A 104 -0.36 -3.23 4.75
C ASN A 104 -1.38 -4.35 4.52
N LEU A 105 -1.32 -5.41 5.32
CA LEU A 105 -2.27 -6.52 5.30
C LEU A 105 -3.01 -6.57 6.64
N TYR A 106 -4.31 -6.28 6.57
CA TYR A 106 -5.25 -6.37 7.68
C TYR A 106 -5.89 -7.77 7.63
N ARG A 107 -5.54 -8.62 8.58
CA ARG A 107 -5.88 -10.05 8.56
C ARG A 107 -7.36 -10.30 8.90
N HIS A 108 -7.92 -9.43 9.72
CA HIS A 108 -9.26 -9.53 10.30
C HIS A 108 -9.68 -8.17 10.85
N GLU A 109 -10.92 -8.04 11.30
CA GLU A 109 -11.55 -6.81 11.79
C GLU A 109 -10.86 -6.15 13.00
N ARG A 110 -10.00 -6.89 13.71
CA ARG A 110 -9.22 -6.38 14.85
C ARG A 110 -7.90 -5.72 14.45
N ASP A 111 -7.48 -5.85 13.19
CA ASP A 111 -6.31 -5.14 12.68
C ASP A 111 -6.71 -3.69 12.33
N SER A 112 -5.82 -2.73 12.53
CA SER A 112 -6.12 -1.30 12.36
C SER A 112 -4.88 -0.43 12.09
N VAL A 113 -5.15 0.82 11.73
CA VAL A 113 -4.18 1.91 11.74
C VAL A 113 -4.69 2.96 12.74
N ALA A 114 -3.81 3.42 13.61
CA ALA A 114 -4.07 4.42 14.65
C ALA A 114 -3.04 5.52 14.58
#